data_AF-A0A959T0V7-F1
#
_entry.id   AF-A0A959T0V7-F1
#
_cell.length_a   1.000
_cell.length_b   1.000
_cell.length_c   1.000
_cell.angle_alpha   90.00
_cell.angle_beta   90.00
_cell.angle_gamma   90.00
#
_symmetry.space_group_name_H-M   'P 1'
#
loop_
_entity.id
_entity.type
_entity.pdbx_description
1 polymer ?
#
loop_
_entity_poly.entity_id
_entity_poly.type
_entity_poly.pdbx_seq_one_letter_code
_entity_poly.pdbx_strand_id
1 'polypeptide(L)' 'MERRTFPKNERLCGRERVSAVATKGRSVHMAPFRLIGLPMELDAPRPVQVAFAVPRRNLKRAVDRNRTKRLMR' A
#
# COMPACT_ATOMS: atom_id res chain seq x y z
N MET A 1 3.62 -22.63 11.55
CA MET A 1 4.10 -21.23 11.52
C MET A 1 3.10 -20.39 10.72
N GLU A 2 2.48 -19.39 11.33
CA GLU A 2 1.54 -18.50 10.65
C GLU A 2 2.25 -17.63 9.61
N ARG A 3 1.70 -17.59 8.39
CA ARG A 3 2.24 -16.79 7.29
C ARG A 3 1.71 -15.36 7.43
N ARG A 4 2.55 -14.46 7.94
CA ARG A 4 2.25 -13.00 8.06
C ARG A 4 2.21 -12.35 6.68
N THR A 5 1.09 -12.49 5.98
CA THR A 5 0.85 -11.93 4.66
C THR A 5 -0.55 -11.39 4.54
N PHE A 6 -0.72 -10.20 3.94
CA PHE A 6 -2.05 -9.69 3.60
C PHE A 6 -2.78 -10.64 2.63
N PRO A 7 -3.95 -11.18 3.01
CA PRO A 7 -4.83 -11.89 2.10
C PRO A 7 -5.34 -10.94 1.01
N LYS A 8 -5.91 -11.51 -0.06
CA LYS A 8 -6.44 -10.73 -1.19
C LYS A 8 -7.42 -9.64 -0.74
N ASN A 9 -8.20 -9.91 0.29
CA ASN A 9 -9.24 -9.04 0.83
C ASN A 9 -8.69 -7.77 1.53
N GLU A 10 -7.45 -7.83 2.02
CA GLU A 10 -6.75 -6.70 2.65
C GLU A 10 -5.83 -5.95 1.67
N ARG A 11 -5.71 -6.43 0.43
CA ARG A 11 -4.89 -5.77 -0.59
C ARG A 11 -5.73 -4.80 -1.39
N LEU A 12 -5.35 -3.53 -1.37
CA LEU A 12 -5.94 -2.53 -2.25
C LEU A 12 -5.51 -2.82 -3.69
N CYS A 13 -6.42 -3.37 -4.48
CA CYS A 13 -6.23 -3.74 -5.87
C CYS A 13 -7.10 -2.86 -6.79
N GLY A 14 -6.69 -2.71 -8.04
CA GLY A 14 -7.44 -1.95 -9.05
C GLY A 14 -6.90 -0.54 -9.26
N ARG A 15 -6.79 -0.14 -10.54
CA ARG A 15 -6.21 1.15 -10.94
C ARG A 15 -7.06 2.32 -10.46
N GLU A 16 -8.38 2.21 -10.55
CA GLU A 16 -9.32 3.27 -10.17
C GLU A 16 -9.29 3.52 -8.66
N ARG A 17 -9.36 2.47 -7.85
CA ARG A 17 -9.30 2.57 -6.37
C ARG A 17 -7.99 3.18 -5.89
N VAL A 18 -6.86 2.70 -6.42
CA VAL A 18 -5.53 3.25 -6.09
C VAL A 18 -5.42 4.71 -6.54
N SER A 19 -5.93 5.05 -7.72
CA SER A 19 -5.97 6.44 -8.22
C SER A 19 -6.82 7.34 -7.32
N ALA A 20 -7.99 6.86 -6.88
CA ALA A 20 -8.88 7.58 -5.98
C ALA A 20 -8.22 7.86 -4.64
N VAL A 21 -7.56 6.87 -4.03
CA VAL A 21 -6.80 7.05 -2.77
C VAL A 21 -5.65 8.03 -2.97
N ALA A 22 -4.89 7.89 -4.07
CA ALA A 22 -3.74 8.77 -4.34
C ALA A 22 -4.13 10.24 -4.59
N THR A 23 -5.33 10.49 -5.15
CA THR A 23 -5.79 11.83 -5.54
C THR A 23 -6.66 12.49 -4.48
N LYS A 24 -7.61 11.75 -3.90
CA LYS A 24 -8.60 12.25 -2.93
C LYS A 24 -8.24 11.96 -1.47
N GLY A 25 -7.27 11.07 -1.24
CA GLY A 25 -6.88 10.66 0.10
C GLY A 25 -6.08 11.74 0.84
N ARG A 26 -6.22 11.75 2.16
CA ARG A 26 -5.41 12.59 3.04
C ARG A 26 -4.01 11.98 3.14
N SER A 27 -2.99 12.81 2.94
CA SER A 27 -1.59 12.37 3.02
C SER A 27 -0.96 12.79 4.35
N VAL A 28 -0.21 11.87 4.95
CA VAL A 28 0.67 12.11 6.10
C VAL A 28 2.08 11.76 5.66
N HIS A 29 2.97 12.73 5.73
CA HIS A 29 4.38 12.54 5.37
C HIS A 29 5.20 12.52 6.64
N MET A 30 5.87 11.40 6.91
CA MET A 30 6.89 11.30 7.94
C MET A 30 8.08 10.54 7.35
N ALA A 31 9.15 11.26 6.99
CA ALA A 31 10.29 10.67 6.31
C ALA A 31 10.82 9.44 7.08
N PRO A 32 11.12 8.32 6.40
CA PRO A 32 11.17 8.12 4.95
C PRO A 32 9.86 7.67 4.29
N PHE A 33 8.72 7.72 5.00
CA PHE A 33 7.43 7.19 4.56
C PHE A 33 6.42 8.29 4.21
N ARG A 34 5.54 7.95 3.28
CA ARG A 34 4.33 8.72 2.98
C ARG A 34 3.15 7.77 3.07
N LEU A 35 2.21 8.07 3.95
CA LEU A 35 0.94 7.38 4.07
C LEU A 35 -0.15 8.21 3.38
N ILE A 36 -1.01 7.56 2.61
CA ILE A 36 -2.17 8.19 1.99
C ILE A 36 -3.37 7.32 2.31
N GLY A 37 -4.39 7.91 2.93
CA GLY A 37 -5.60 7.20 3.37
C GLY A 37 -6.86 7.92 2.92
N LEU A 38 -7.87 7.15 2.52
CA LEU A 38 -9.20 7.63 2.16
C LEU A 38 -10.23 6.71 2.81
N PRO A 39 -11.13 7.21 3.66
CA PRO A 39 -12.28 6.46 4.11
C PRO A 39 -13.15 6.10 2.91
N MET A 40 -13.41 4.80 2.73
CA MET A 40 -14.26 4.30 1.65
C MET A 40 -14.97 3.04 2.11
N GLU A 41 -16.14 2.77 1.53
CA GLU A 41 -16.80 1.48 1.70
C GLU A 41 -15.93 0.40 1.04
N LEU A 42 -15.70 -0.68 1.79
CA LEU A 42 -14.90 -1.81 1.36
C LEU A 42 -15.83 -3.00 1.13
N ASP A 43 -15.73 -3.62 -0.05
CA ASP A 43 -16.51 -4.83 -0.39
C ASP A 43 -16.14 -6.06 0.47
N ALA A 44 -15.10 -5.95 1.30
CA ALA A 44 -14.56 -7.05 2.08
C ALA A 44 -14.81 -6.85 3.58
N PRO A 45 -14.98 -7.93 4.37
CA PRO A 45 -15.17 -7.88 5.83
C PRO A 45 -13.86 -7.57 6.56
N ARG A 46 -13.11 -6.58 6.08
CA ARG A 46 -11.82 -6.16 6.62
C ARG A 46 -11.84 -4.65 6.82
N PRO A 47 -11.28 -4.15 7.94
CA PRO A 47 -11.37 -2.74 8.28
C PRO A 47 -10.55 -1.84 7.34
N VAL A 48 -9.52 -2.40 6.68
CA VAL A 48 -8.60 -1.65 5.82
C VAL A 48 -8.13 -2.46 4.61
N GLN A 49 -7.83 -1.75 3.52
CA GLN A 49 -7.12 -2.28 2.36
C GLN A 49 -5.84 -1.47 2.12
N VAL A 50 -4.72 -2.16 1.92
CA VAL A 50 -3.39 -1.54 1.85
C VAL A 50 -2.70 -1.85 0.52
N ALA A 51 -1.99 -0.86 -0.02
CA ALA A 51 -1.07 -1.01 -1.15
C ALA A 51 0.28 -0.36 -0.83
N PHE A 52 1.36 -1.00 -1.25
CA PHE A 52 2.73 -0.50 -1.06
C PHE A 52 3.31 0.01 -2.38
N ALA A 53 3.46 1.32 -2.48
CA ALA A 53 4.18 1.97 -3.57
C ALA A 53 5.64 2.20 -3.16
N VAL A 54 6.58 1.84 -4.04
CA VAL A 54 8.01 2.08 -3.82
C VAL A 54 8.58 2.79 -5.04
N PRO A 55 9.25 3.94 -4.88
CA PRO A 55 9.73 4.74 -6.00
C PRO A 55 10.89 4.05 -6.73
N ARG A 56 10.80 3.95 -8.06
CA ARG A 56 11.88 3.44 -8.92
C ARG A 56 13.09 4.38 -8.96
N ARG A 57 12.87 5.68 -8.74
CA ARG A 57 13.92 6.72 -8.76
C ARG A 57 14.99 6.47 -7.70
N ASN A 58 14.58 6.14 -6.47
CA ASN A 58 15.48 5.99 -5.33
C ASN A 58 15.97 4.55 -5.17
N LEU A 59 15.13 3.56 -5.46
CA LEU A 59 15.45 2.13 -5.36
C LEU A 59 15.51 1.53 -6.76
N LYS A 60 16.69 1.63 -7.40
CA LYS A 60 16.88 1.20 -8.80
C LYS A 60 16.82 -0.32 -8.96
N ARG A 61 17.40 -1.09 -8.02
CA ARG A 61 17.43 -2.56 -8.11
C ARG A 61 16.06 -3.15 -7.79
N ALA A 62 15.65 -4.16 -8.57
CA ALA A 62 14.39 -4.86 -8.34
C ALA A 62 14.36 -5.58 -6.99
N VAL A 63 15.48 -6.18 -6.59
CA VAL A 63 15.65 -6.86 -5.30
C VAL A 63 15.43 -5.92 -4.12
N ASP A 64 15.98 -4.70 -4.17
CA ASP A 64 15.83 -3.72 -3.09
C ASP A 64 14.38 -3.25 -2.97
N ARG A 65 13.73 -2.95 -4.11
CA ARG A 65 12.29 -2.62 -4.14
C ARG A 65 11.43 -3.73 -3.53
N ASN A 66 11.73 -4.98 -3.85
CA ASN A 66 11.01 -6.14 -3.31
C ASN A 66 11.27 -6.32 -1.82
N ARG A 67 12.50 -6.07 -1.34
CA ARG A 67 12.85 -6.09 0.08
C ARG A 67 12.10 -5.01 0.85
N THR A 68 12.08 -3.77 0.36
CA THR A 68 11.31 -2.68 0.97
C THR A 68 9.82 -3.01 1.05
N LYS A 69 9.22 -3.52 -0.04
CA LYS A 69 7.82 -3.98 -0.05
C LYS A 69 7.54 -5.16 0.87
N ARG A 70 8.56 -5.94 1.27
CA ARG A 70 8.41 -7.05 2.23
C ARG A 70 8.55 -6.59 3.67
N LEU A 71 9.44 -5.62 3.94
CA LEU A 71 9.61 -5.02 5.27
C LEU A 71 8.42 -4.16 5.69
N MET A 72 7.70 -3.59 4.73
CA MET A 72 6.46 -2.85 5.00
C MET A 72 5.24 -3.75 5.25
N ARG A 73 5.34 -5.08 5.02
CA ARG A 73 4.24 -6.00 5.28
C ARG A 73 4.24 -6.49 6.71
#